data_AF-A0A9E1PX63-F1
#
_entry.id   AF-A0A9E1PX63-F1
#
_cell.length_a   1.000
_cell.length_b   1.000
_cell.length_c   1.000
_cell.angle_alpha   90.00
_cell.angle_beta   90.00
_cell.angle_gamma   90.00
#
_symmetry.space_group_name_H-M   'P 1'
#
loop_
_entity.id
_entity.type
_entity.pdbx_description
1 polymer ?
#
loop_
_entity_poly.entity_id
_entity_poly.type
_entity_poly.pdbx_seq_one_letter_code
_entity_poly.pdbx_strand_id
1 'polypeptide(L)'
;ASAARPAIVNARAQALAHPRRDGAALYGLPTTHLVHAEWAAWANGIAVRELDFHDTFLLADYAHPGDSIPPILAVAQQCGRTGADILRGVAAAYEVHIALVKSICLHAHKIDHIAHTGPAAAAGIGALLGLDAQTTYQAINHALHVCCTTRQSRKGRISSWKSAAPAHAGKLAIEAVDRAMRGETNPTPIYEGEDGVIAWLLDGPDAEYTVSLPTPGEPKRAILDSYPKEHSAEYQAQPMIDLAFRMRDKIANLADVASITIHTSHHTHAVIGSGANDPEKYDPDASRETLDHSLPYIFAVALEDGIWRHDASYTPERAHRPETIALWRKIVTAHDDEWERRYYSMDLTEKAFGGRVDITMADGAVISDALAMANAHPLGAKPFQRPDYIRKFQTLAADSMSDTAQGEFLDAVEAMSERAPIELNPVVDRVDLATGENGKQGIF
;
A
#
# COMPACT_ATOMS: atom_id res chain seq x y z
N ALA A 1 -15.17 -1.13 -2.66
CA ALA A 1 -14.84 -1.46 -1.25
C ALA A 1 -14.63 -0.23 -0.34
N SER A 2 -13.61 0.62 -0.53
CA SER A 2 -13.30 1.71 0.42
C SER A 2 -14.13 3.00 0.27
N ALA A 3 -14.85 3.16 -0.85
CA ALA A 3 -15.40 4.45 -1.29
C ALA A 3 -16.40 5.11 -0.32
N ALA A 4 -17.07 4.34 0.55
CA ALA A 4 -18.02 4.83 1.54
C ALA A 4 -17.43 4.96 2.96
N ARG A 5 -16.14 4.64 3.15
CA ARG A 5 -15.50 4.73 4.48
C ARG A 5 -15.34 6.20 4.90
N PRO A 6 -15.43 6.51 6.21
CA PRO A 6 -15.44 7.90 6.70
C PRO A 6 -14.26 8.76 6.25
N ALA A 7 -13.05 8.21 6.18
CA ALA A 7 -11.87 8.95 5.74
C ALA A 7 -11.99 9.41 4.27
N ILE A 8 -12.53 8.56 3.40
CA ILE A 8 -12.75 8.86 1.98
C ILE A 8 -13.88 9.86 1.81
N VAL A 9 -14.98 9.69 2.54
CA VAL A 9 -16.09 10.64 2.59
C VAL A 9 -15.59 12.04 2.90
N ASN A 10 -14.77 12.18 3.95
CA ASN A 10 -14.21 13.47 4.35
C ASN A 10 -13.29 14.07 3.28
N ALA A 11 -12.40 13.25 2.71
CA ALA A 11 -11.47 13.69 1.67
C ALA A 11 -12.19 14.10 0.38
N ARG A 12 -13.26 13.38 0.02
CA ARG A 12 -14.13 13.71 -1.12
C ARG A 12 -14.85 15.05 -0.89
N ALA A 13 -15.39 15.27 0.30
CA ALA A 13 -16.04 16.55 0.64
C ALA A 13 -15.05 17.72 0.54
N GLN A 14 -13.82 17.56 1.03
CA GLN A 14 -12.75 18.55 0.86
C GLN A 14 -12.48 18.80 -0.63
N ALA A 15 -12.34 17.74 -1.43
CA ALA A 15 -12.05 17.89 -2.85
C ALA A 15 -13.18 18.58 -3.63
N LEU A 16 -14.45 18.26 -3.32
CA LEU A 16 -15.62 18.86 -3.96
C LEU A 16 -15.76 20.37 -3.73
N ALA A 17 -15.10 20.93 -2.70
CA ALA A 17 -15.02 22.37 -2.49
C ALA A 17 -14.08 23.09 -3.49
N HIS A 18 -13.35 22.34 -4.33
CA HIS A 18 -12.40 22.86 -5.30
C HIS A 18 -12.76 22.44 -6.75
N PRO A 19 -13.95 22.80 -7.26
CA PRO A 19 -14.41 22.39 -8.57
C PRO A 19 -13.55 22.98 -9.69
N ARG A 20 -13.36 22.22 -10.77
CA ARG A 20 -12.64 22.65 -11.96
C ARG A 20 -13.27 22.02 -13.21
N ARG A 21 -13.67 22.85 -14.18
CA ARG A 21 -14.32 22.39 -15.43
C ARG A 21 -13.51 21.36 -16.21
N ASP A 22 -12.22 21.63 -16.41
CA ASP A 22 -11.28 20.72 -17.07
C ASP A 22 -10.35 20.11 -16.01
N GLY A 23 -10.98 19.53 -14.98
CA GLY A 23 -10.33 18.97 -13.81
C GLY A 23 -10.14 17.45 -13.89
N ALA A 24 -9.84 16.87 -12.73
CA ALA A 24 -9.70 15.45 -12.53
C ALA A 24 -10.95 14.87 -11.84
N ALA A 25 -11.24 13.60 -12.13
CA ALA A 25 -12.38 12.89 -11.58
C ALA A 25 -12.09 12.35 -10.17
N LEU A 26 -13.16 12.21 -9.38
CA LEU A 26 -13.14 11.59 -8.06
C LEU A 26 -13.65 10.16 -8.15
N TYR A 27 -12.86 9.19 -7.70
CA TYR A 27 -13.22 7.78 -7.74
C TYR A 27 -14.56 7.54 -7.02
N GLY A 28 -15.44 6.83 -7.73
CA GLY A 28 -16.80 6.53 -7.30
C GLY A 28 -17.84 7.56 -7.73
N LEU A 29 -17.46 8.78 -8.13
CA LEU A 29 -18.41 9.78 -8.63
C LEU A 29 -18.43 9.81 -10.17
N PRO A 30 -19.56 10.24 -10.79
CA PRO A 30 -19.59 10.49 -12.22
C PRO A 30 -18.69 11.67 -12.59
N THR A 31 -18.22 11.69 -13.84
CA THR A 31 -17.30 12.71 -14.40
C THR A 31 -17.94 14.10 -14.54
N THR A 32 -19.18 14.28 -14.10
CA THR A 32 -19.81 15.59 -13.88
C THR A 32 -19.25 16.31 -12.66
N HIS A 33 -18.57 15.61 -11.75
CA HIS A 33 -17.89 16.17 -10.58
C HIS A 33 -16.38 16.17 -10.81
N LEU A 34 -15.87 17.28 -11.32
CA LEU A 34 -14.45 17.47 -11.59
C LEU A 34 -13.87 18.52 -10.66
N VAL A 35 -12.67 18.25 -10.17
CA VAL A 35 -11.96 19.08 -9.19
C VAL A 35 -10.53 19.33 -9.64
N HIS A 36 -9.86 20.25 -8.98
CA HIS A 36 -8.43 20.47 -9.17
C HIS A 36 -7.62 19.18 -8.91
N ALA A 37 -6.61 18.90 -9.75
CA ALA A 37 -5.87 17.64 -9.77
C ALA A 37 -5.25 17.28 -8.41
N GLU A 38 -4.74 18.26 -7.68
CA GLU A 38 -4.15 18.06 -6.36
C GLU A 38 -5.20 17.61 -5.31
N TRP A 39 -6.45 18.03 -5.47
CA TRP A 39 -7.58 17.60 -4.64
C TRP A 39 -8.15 16.25 -5.06
N ALA A 40 -8.17 15.94 -6.36
CA ALA A 40 -8.48 14.60 -6.84
C ALA A 40 -7.42 13.59 -6.36
N ALA A 41 -6.14 13.91 -6.46
CA ALA A 41 -5.04 13.09 -5.98
C ALA A 41 -5.15 12.80 -4.47
N TRP A 42 -5.53 13.82 -3.68
CA TRP A 42 -5.79 13.68 -2.26
C TRP A 42 -6.91 12.67 -1.96
N ALA A 43 -8.11 12.88 -2.53
CA ALA A 43 -9.26 12.03 -2.25
C ALA A 43 -9.10 10.60 -2.81
N ASN A 44 -8.61 10.48 -4.05
CA ASN A 44 -8.40 9.20 -4.72
C ASN A 44 -7.25 8.42 -4.09
N GLY A 45 -6.18 9.10 -3.67
CA GLY A 45 -5.06 8.50 -2.95
C GLY A 45 -5.49 7.88 -1.63
N ILE A 46 -6.30 8.59 -0.84
CA ILE A 46 -6.87 8.05 0.41
C ILE A 46 -7.70 6.80 0.11
N ALA A 47 -8.55 6.84 -0.93
CA ALA A 47 -9.38 5.69 -1.30
C ALA A 47 -8.57 4.45 -1.68
N VAL A 48 -7.45 4.61 -2.39
CA VAL A 48 -6.52 3.52 -2.75
C VAL A 48 -5.78 2.99 -1.52
N ARG A 49 -5.30 3.88 -0.65
CA ARG A 49 -4.44 3.50 0.49
C ARG A 49 -5.22 2.92 1.68
N GLU A 50 -6.48 3.31 1.85
CA GLU A 50 -7.27 3.06 3.08
C GLU A 50 -7.31 1.61 3.53
N LEU A 51 -7.50 0.66 2.61
CA LEU A 51 -7.59 -0.76 2.97
C LEU A 51 -6.22 -1.42 3.14
N ASP A 52 -5.13 -0.71 2.85
CA ASP A 52 -3.77 -1.25 2.79
C ASP A 52 -3.67 -2.45 1.84
N PHE A 53 -4.42 -2.41 0.74
CA PHE A 53 -4.70 -3.58 -0.09
C PHE A 53 -4.24 -3.44 -1.55
N HIS A 54 -3.45 -2.42 -1.86
CA HIS A 54 -2.74 -2.30 -3.13
C HIS A 54 -1.32 -2.90 -2.98
N ASP A 55 -0.44 -2.66 -3.93
CA ASP A 55 0.90 -3.26 -3.93
C ASP A 55 1.81 -2.71 -2.81
N THR A 56 2.94 -3.38 -2.63
CA THR A 56 4.01 -2.94 -1.72
C THR A 56 5.37 -3.35 -2.28
N PHE A 57 6.44 -2.82 -1.71
CA PHE A 57 7.80 -3.27 -1.98
C PHE A 57 8.61 -3.14 -0.70
N LEU A 58 9.42 -4.16 -0.38
CA LEU A 58 10.15 -4.25 0.88
C LEU A 58 11.59 -4.73 0.63
N LEU A 59 12.57 -3.84 0.83
CA LEU A 59 14.00 -4.16 0.82
C LEU A 59 14.72 -3.41 1.95
N ALA A 60 15.52 -2.39 1.66
CA ALA A 60 16.17 -1.58 2.71
C ALA A 60 15.12 -0.75 3.48
N ASP A 61 14.11 -0.22 2.77
CA ASP A 61 12.92 0.39 3.38
C ASP A 61 11.63 -0.32 2.94
N TYR A 62 10.49 0.25 3.35
CA TYR A 62 9.14 -0.19 3.00
C TYR A 62 8.45 0.84 2.12
N ALA A 63 7.73 0.38 1.11
CA ALA A 63 7.02 1.28 0.22
C ALA A 63 5.72 0.69 -0.31
N HIS A 64 4.96 1.59 -0.91
CA HIS A 64 3.70 1.37 -1.59
C HIS A 64 3.75 2.12 -2.92
N PRO A 65 4.43 1.57 -3.95
CA PRO A 65 4.65 2.30 -5.20
C PRO A 65 3.36 2.70 -5.93
N GLY A 66 2.27 1.94 -5.76
CA GLY A 66 0.95 2.27 -6.29
C GLY A 66 0.36 3.58 -5.75
N ASP A 67 0.85 4.11 -4.63
CA ASP A 67 0.45 5.43 -4.11
C ASP A 67 0.78 6.58 -5.09
N SER A 68 1.69 6.36 -6.06
CA SER A 68 2.01 7.34 -7.10
C SER A 68 1.00 7.37 -8.26
N ILE A 69 0.12 6.37 -8.41
CA ILE A 69 -0.83 6.31 -9.54
C ILE A 69 -1.91 7.41 -9.46
N PRO A 70 -2.59 7.64 -8.32
CA PRO A 70 -3.61 8.69 -8.21
C PRO A 70 -3.16 10.10 -8.61
N PRO A 71 -2.00 10.63 -8.15
CA PRO A 71 -1.56 11.96 -8.58
C PRO A 71 -1.18 12.01 -10.08
N ILE A 72 -0.58 10.97 -10.63
CA ILE A 72 -0.26 10.89 -12.07
C ILE A 72 -1.53 10.92 -12.91
N LEU A 73 -2.53 10.11 -12.55
CA LEU A 73 -3.80 10.06 -13.27
C LEU A 73 -4.56 11.39 -13.17
N ALA A 74 -4.59 12.01 -11.99
CA ALA A 74 -5.26 13.30 -11.79
C ALA A 74 -4.63 14.40 -12.67
N VAL A 75 -3.29 14.47 -12.73
CA VAL A 75 -2.60 15.41 -13.64
C VAL A 75 -2.88 15.06 -15.10
N ALA A 76 -2.86 13.77 -15.47
CA ALA A 76 -3.13 13.34 -16.83
C ALA A 76 -4.53 13.79 -17.32
N GLN A 77 -5.54 13.63 -16.47
CA GLN A 77 -6.91 14.09 -16.72
C GLN A 77 -6.96 15.61 -16.88
N GLN A 78 -6.45 16.35 -15.88
CA GLN A 78 -6.49 17.83 -15.90
C GLN A 78 -5.69 18.45 -17.05
N CYS A 79 -4.59 17.82 -17.48
CA CYS A 79 -3.71 18.33 -18.53
C CYS A 79 -4.01 17.74 -19.92
N GLY A 80 -5.10 16.97 -20.07
CA GLY A 80 -5.51 16.37 -21.34
C GLY A 80 -4.43 15.46 -21.96
N ARG A 81 -3.74 14.66 -21.14
CA ARG A 81 -2.71 13.71 -21.58
C ARG A 81 -3.34 12.43 -22.14
N THR A 82 -2.53 11.53 -22.66
CA THR A 82 -2.99 10.22 -23.18
C THR A 82 -2.73 9.09 -22.18
N GLY A 83 -3.35 7.93 -22.38
CA GLY A 83 -3.01 6.75 -21.59
C GLY A 83 -1.58 6.25 -21.79
N ALA A 84 -0.98 6.48 -22.96
CA ALA A 84 0.45 6.21 -23.18
C ALA A 84 1.34 7.10 -22.30
N ASP A 85 0.94 8.35 -22.07
CA ASP A 85 1.64 9.25 -21.15
C ASP A 85 1.48 8.79 -19.69
N ILE A 86 0.30 8.29 -19.31
CA ILE A 86 0.07 7.70 -17.97
C ILE A 86 1.00 6.53 -17.74
N LEU A 87 1.08 5.59 -18.70
CA LEU A 87 1.99 4.44 -18.62
C LEU A 87 3.45 4.88 -18.44
N ARG A 88 3.89 5.92 -19.15
CA ARG A 88 5.23 6.49 -19.01
C ARG A 88 5.46 7.05 -17.60
N GLY A 89 4.49 7.82 -17.09
CA GLY A 89 4.56 8.40 -15.75
C GLY A 89 4.60 7.33 -14.66
N VAL A 90 3.72 6.32 -14.73
CA VAL A 90 3.66 5.22 -13.76
C VAL A 90 4.96 4.42 -13.78
N ALA A 91 5.47 4.05 -14.96
CA ALA A 91 6.75 3.33 -15.07
C ALA A 91 7.91 4.13 -14.47
N ALA A 92 7.98 5.44 -14.71
CA ALA A 92 9.01 6.30 -14.13
C ALA A 92 8.90 6.42 -12.61
N ALA A 93 7.68 6.60 -12.07
CA ALA A 93 7.45 6.69 -10.64
C ALA A 93 7.85 5.41 -9.91
N TYR A 94 7.44 4.25 -10.44
CA TYR A 94 7.81 2.95 -9.87
C TYR A 94 9.32 2.72 -9.87
N GLU A 95 10.00 3.08 -10.97
CA GLU A 95 11.45 2.94 -11.09
C GLU A 95 12.18 3.79 -10.03
N VAL A 96 11.80 5.06 -9.88
CA VAL A 96 12.38 5.96 -8.88
C VAL A 96 12.06 5.49 -7.46
N HIS A 97 10.80 5.16 -7.16
CA HIS A 97 10.38 4.76 -5.82
C HIS A 97 11.12 3.50 -5.36
N ILE A 98 11.16 2.47 -6.21
CA ILE A 98 11.80 1.21 -5.87
C ILE A 98 13.32 1.39 -5.78
N ALA A 99 13.95 2.16 -6.67
CA ALA A 99 15.38 2.46 -6.56
C ALA A 99 15.72 3.15 -5.23
N LEU A 100 14.94 4.14 -4.82
CA LEU A 100 15.13 4.80 -3.52
C LEU A 100 14.97 3.83 -2.35
N VAL A 101 13.95 2.98 -2.38
CA VAL A 101 13.68 1.99 -1.32
C VAL A 101 14.73 0.89 -1.25
N LYS A 102 15.36 0.55 -2.38
CA LYS A 102 16.48 -0.40 -2.42
C LYS A 102 17.74 0.18 -1.75
N SER A 103 17.89 1.50 -1.75
CA SER A 103 19.16 2.16 -1.39
C SER A 103 19.14 2.96 -0.09
N ILE A 104 17.98 3.49 0.35
CA ILE A 104 17.88 4.44 1.47
C ILE A 104 16.81 3.98 2.47
N CYS A 105 17.22 3.61 3.68
CA CYS A 105 16.32 3.18 4.76
C CYS A 105 15.83 4.37 5.61
N LEU A 106 14.69 4.96 5.28
CA LEU A 106 14.10 6.04 6.11
C LEU A 106 13.62 5.53 7.47
N HIS A 107 13.23 4.25 7.53
CA HIS A 107 12.77 3.62 8.77
C HIS A 107 13.82 3.63 9.89
N ALA A 108 15.10 3.47 9.55
CA ALA A 108 16.21 3.53 10.52
C ALA A 108 16.20 4.86 11.29
N HIS A 109 15.86 5.95 10.59
CA HIS A 109 15.82 7.32 11.11
C HIS A 109 14.44 7.78 11.59
N LYS A 110 13.46 6.85 11.68
CA LYS A 110 12.07 7.17 12.09
C LYS A 110 11.40 8.21 11.19
N ILE A 111 11.76 8.22 9.91
CA ILE A 111 11.11 9.01 8.88
C ILE A 111 10.04 8.13 8.20
N ASP A 112 8.93 8.77 7.82
CA ASP A 112 7.87 8.09 7.08
C ASP A 112 8.29 7.83 5.62
N HIS A 113 7.86 6.71 5.04
CA HIS A 113 8.23 6.31 3.68
C HIS A 113 7.73 7.29 2.62
N ILE A 114 6.83 8.21 2.98
CA ILE A 114 6.29 9.19 2.04
C ILE A 114 7.35 10.15 1.50
N ALA A 115 8.49 10.27 2.19
CA ALA A 115 9.69 10.95 1.69
C ALA A 115 10.28 10.28 0.43
N HIS A 116 10.02 8.99 0.18
CA HIS A 116 10.28 8.36 -1.12
C HIS A 116 9.13 8.53 -2.10
N THR A 117 7.89 8.55 -1.60
CA THR A 117 6.66 8.68 -2.42
C THR A 117 6.56 10.02 -3.15
N GLY A 118 6.87 11.14 -2.47
CA GLY A 118 6.84 12.48 -3.06
C GLY A 118 7.75 12.62 -4.28
N PRO A 119 9.06 12.38 -4.16
CA PRO A 119 10.01 12.36 -5.27
C PRO A 119 9.61 11.44 -6.41
N ALA A 120 9.14 10.22 -6.10
CA ALA A 120 8.69 9.27 -7.11
C ALA A 120 7.47 9.79 -7.88
N ALA A 121 6.47 10.35 -7.20
CA ALA A 121 5.32 10.95 -7.84
C ALA A 121 5.72 12.18 -8.68
N ALA A 122 6.61 13.04 -8.20
CA ALA A 122 7.11 14.19 -8.96
C ALA A 122 7.86 13.76 -10.23
N ALA A 123 8.71 12.74 -10.14
CA ALA A 123 9.39 12.14 -11.29
C ALA A 123 8.39 11.55 -12.30
N GLY A 124 7.38 10.82 -11.81
CA GLY A 124 6.31 10.26 -12.64
C GLY A 124 5.49 11.32 -13.36
N ILE A 125 5.13 12.41 -12.67
CA ILE A 125 4.41 13.54 -13.27
C ILE A 125 5.30 14.27 -14.29
N GLY A 126 6.60 14.45 -14.00
CA GLY A 126 7.54 15.03 -14.96
C GLY A 126 7.64 14.20 -16.25
N ALA A 127 7.73 12.88 -16.12
CA ALA A 127 7.74 11.95 -17.25
C ALA A 127 6.40 11.92 -18.02
N LEU A 128 5.27 11.95 -17.31
CA LEU A 128 3.93 12.06 -17.87
C LEU A 128 3.80 13.32 -18.77
N LEU A 129 4.28 14.45 -18.28
CA LEU A 129 4.17 15.74 -18.96
C LEU A 129 5.26 15.99 -20.00
N GLY A 130 6.29 15.13 -20.06
CA GLY A 130 7.43 15.30 -20.96
C GLY A 130 8.29 16.50 -20.60
N LEU A 131 8.42 16.82 -19.31
CA LEU A 131 9.22 17.94 -18.84
C LEU A 131 10.71 17.67 -19.06
N ASP A 132 11.49 18.74 -19.20
CA ASP A 132 12.94 18.62 -19.24
C ASP A 132 13.51 18.17 -17.88
N ALA A 133 14.76 17.73 -17.92
CA ALA A 133 15.45 17.19 -16.76
C ALA A 133 15.61 18.24 -15.65
N GLN A 134 15.79 19.53 -15.98
CA GLN A 134 16.01 20.57 -14.97
C GLN A 134 14.71 20.89 -14.22
N THR A 135 13.59 21.01 -14.91
CA THR A 135 12.28 21.19 -14.25
C THR A 135 11.93 19.98 -13.39
N THR A 136 12.16 18.76 -13.89
CA THR A 136 11.91 17.53 -13.12
C THR A 136 12.82 17.45 -11.89
N TYR A 137 14.09 17.83 -12.03
CA TYR A 137 15.04 17.92 -10.92
C TYR A 137 14.55 18.89 -9.84
N GLN A 138 14.15 20.12 -10.21
CA GLN A 138 13.64 21.10 -9.25
C GLN A 138 12.36 20.60 -8.54
N ALA A 139 11.48 19.89 -9.23
CA ALA A 139 10.28 19.31 -8.63
C ALA A 139 10.61 18.21 -7.63
N ILE A 140 11.53 17.29 -7.96
CA ILE A 140 12.00 16.23 -7.05
C ILE A 140 12.61 16.83 -5.78
N ASN A 141 13.44 17.86 -5.94
CA ASN A 141 14.06 18.57 -4.82
C ASN A 141 13.02 19.11 -3.84
N HIS A 142 12.00 19.81 -4.35
CA HIS A 142 10.93 20.33 -3.50
C HIS A 142 10.10 19.23 -2.87
N ALA A 143 9.71 18.22 -3.65
CA ALA A 143 8.85 17.13 -3.20
C ALA A 143 9.47 16.34 -2.04
N LEU A 144 10.78 16.03 -2.10
CA LEU A 144 11.46 15.39 -0.96
C LEU A 144 11.41 16.29 0.28
N HIS A 145 11.80 17.56 0.11
CA HIS A 145 11.91 18.52 1.21
C HIS A 145 10.61 18.60 2.04
N VAL A 146 9.45 18.66 1.37
CA VAL A 146 8.15 18.80 2.03
C VAL A 146 7.50 17.46 2.43
N CYS A 147 8.07 16.32 2.04
CA CYS A 147 7.58 14.99 2.40
C CYS A 147 8.35 14.33 3.55
N CYS A 148 9.39 14.96 4.09
CA CYS A 148 10.11 14.47 5.27
C CYS A 148 9.28 14.65 6.55
N THR A 149 8.45 13.66 6.87
CA THR A 149 7.63 13.63 8.09
C THR A 149 8.08 12.56 9.07
N THR A 150 7.82 12.76 10.36
CA THR A 150 8.09 11.72 11.37
C THR A 150 7.22 10.50 11.15
N ARG A 151 7.70 9.33 11.57
CA ARG A 151 6.97 8.05 11.49
C ARG A 151 5.89 7.88 12.57
N GLN A 152 5.54 8.93 13.30
CA GLN A 152 4.51 8.88 14.34
C GLN A 152 3.13 8.50 13.78
N SER A 153 2.89 8.75 12.48
CA SER A 153 1.74 8.30 11.69
C SER A 153 1.48 6.78 11.76
N ARG A 154 2.48 5.97 12.14
CA ARG A 154 2.46 4.49 12.08
C ARG A 154 2.86 3.82 13.40
N LYS A 155 2.73 4.52 14.53
CA LYS A 155 3.07 3.99 15.87
C LYS A 155 2.02 4.34 16.92
N GLY A 156 1.80 3.45 17.88
CA GLY A 156 0.77 3.58 18.92
C GLY A 156 -0.64 3.38 18.34
N ARG A 157 -1.61 4.20 18.77
CA ARG A 157 -2.95 4.22 18.18
C ARG A 157 -2.92 4.82 16.77
N ILE A 158 -2.86 3.94 15.78
CA ILE A 158 -2.82 4.31 14.36
C ILE A 158 -4.13 5.01 13.96
N SER A 159 -4.04 6.22 13.40
CA SER A 159 -5.19 6.99 12.94
C SER A 159 -5.39 6.85 11.42
N SER A 160 -6.51 7.39 10.91
CA SER A 160 -6.76 7.49 9.47
C SER A 160 -5.70 8.28 8.70
N TRP A 161 -4.82 9.01 9.39
CA TRP A 161 -3.68 9.68 8.76
C TRP A 161 -2.70 8.69 8.10
N LYS A 162 -2.63 7.42 8.57
CA LYS A 162 -1.85 6.37 7.89
C LYS A 162 -2.23 6.25 6.41
N SER A 163 -3.52 6.38 6.10
CA SER A 163 -4.05 6.34 4.74
C SER A 163 -3.86 7.66 4.00
N ALA A 164 -3.91 8.77 4.71
CA ALA A 164 -3.80 10.11 4.14
C ALA A 164 -2.37 10.55 3.83
N ALA A 165 -1.37 10.02 4.53
CA ALA A 165 0.02 10.45 4.39
C ALA A 165 0.56 10.26 2.94
N PRO A 166 0.36 9.13 2.25
CA PRO A 166 0.82 9.00 0.87
C PRO A 166 0.03 9.87 -0.12
N ALA A 167 -1.28 10.03 0.11
CA ALA A 167 -2.11 10.92 -0.69
C ALA A 167 -1.68 12.39 -0.56
N HIS A 168 -1.25 12.79 0.65
CA HIS A 168 -0.65 14.10 0.88
C HIS A 168 0.64 14.28 0.08
N ALA A 169 1.53 13.27 0.08
CA ALA A 169 2.74 13.31 -0.72
C ALA A 169 2.44 13.44 -2.23
N GLY A 170 1.41 12.75 -2.73
CA GLY A 170 0.92 12.92 -4.09
C GLY A 170 0.43 14.35 -4.39
N LYS A 171 -0.33 14.95 -3.46
CA LYS A 171 -0.78 16.35 -3.55
C LYS A 171 0.41 17.32 -3.59
N LEU A 172 1.37 17.16 -2.68
CA LEU A 172 2.58 17.96 -2.60
C LEU A 172 3.47 17.81 -3.85
N ALA A 173 3.53 16.61 -4.44
CA ALA A 173 4.27 16.38 -5.68
C ALA A 173 3.67 17.15 -6.87
N ILE A 174 2.34 17.25 -6.95
CA ILE A 174 1.66 18.05 -7.99
C ILE A 174 2.02 19.53 -7.82
N GLU A 175 1.96 20.05 -6.60
CA GLU A 175 2.33 21.44 -6.29
C GLU A 175 3.82 21.71 -6.57
N ALA A 176 4.71 20.77 -6.25
CA ALA A 176 6.14 20.84 -6.55
C ALA A 176 6.42 20.92 -8.05
N VAL A 177 5.71 20.11 -8.85
CA VAL A 177 5.83 20.14 -10.31
C VAL A 177 5.27 21.44 -10.89
N ASP A 178 4.07 21.89 -10.48
CA ASP A 178 3.50 23.16 -10.96
C ASP A 178 4.44 24.34 -10.64
N ARG A 179 4.99 24.38 -9.42
CA ARG A 179 5.98 25.38 -9.01
C ARG A 179 7.21 25.36 -9.92
N ALA A 180 7.81 24.20 -10.15
CA ALA A 180 8.99 24.08 -11.01
C ALA A 180 8.69 24.44 -12.48
N MET A 181 7.51 24.09 -12.99
CA MET A 181 7.07 24.46 -14.35
C MET A 181 6.95 25.97 -14.56
N ARG A 182 6.78 26.74 -13.49
CA ARG A 182 6.76 28.22 -13.52
C ARG A 182 8.16 28.84 -13.50
N GLY A 183 9.21 28.03 -13.54
CA GLY A 183 10.61 28.48 -13.54
C GLY A 183 11.19 28.71 -12.15
N GLU A 184 10.47 28.32 -11.10
CA GLU A 184 10.97 28.42 -9.72
C GLU A 184 12.05 27.36 -9.47
N THR A 185 13.11 27.78 -8.78
CA THR A 185 14.08 26.86 -8.18
C THR A 185 13.65 26.50 -6.77
N ASN A 186 14.18 25.39 -6.26
CA ASN A 186 13.86 24.80 -4.96
C ASN A 186 15.16 24.43 -4.22
N PRO A 187 15.10 24.10 -2.91
CA PRO A 187 16.28 23.74 -2.13
C PRO A 187 17.07 22.62 -2.82
N THR A 188 18.32 22.91 -3.21
CA THR A 188 19.08 22.06 -4.14
C THR A 188 20.58 22.10 -3.83
N PRO A 189 21.30 20.96 -3.94
CA PRO A 189 20.76 19.61 -4.05
C PRO A 189 20.12 19.14 -2.73
N ILE A 190 18.92 18.56 -2.78
CA ILE A 190 18.16 18.26 -1.56
C ILE A 190 18.71 17.06 -0.78
N TYR A 191 19.29 16.07 -1.44
CA TYR A 191 19.80 14.87 -0.77
C TYR A 191 21.17 15.18 -0.15
N GLU A 192 22.14 15.57 -0.99
CA GLU A 192 23.56 15.74 -0.66
C GLU A 192 23.97 17.18 -0.31
N GLY A 193 23.03 18.12 -0.23
CA GLY A 193 23.33 19.49 0.19
C GLY A 193 23.85 19.56 1.63
N GLU A 194 24.58 20.63 1.95
CA GLU A 194 25.15 20.87 3.29
C GLU A 194 24.08 20.80 4.40
N ASP A 195 22.91 21.42 4.15
CA ASP A 195 21.73 21.33 5.00
C ASP A 195 20.66 20.36 4.45
N GLY A 196 21.11 19.35 3.71
CA GLY A 196 20.28 18.39 3.00
C GLY A 196 19.74 17.25 3.88
N VAL A 197 18.94 16.39 3.25
CA VAL A 197 18.29 15.25 3.91
C VAL A 197 19.31 14.25 4.45
N ILE A 198 20.36 13.95 3.69
CA ILE A 198 21.40 13.02 4.14
C ILE A 198 22.10 13.55 5.39
N ALA A 199 22.50 14.82 5.36
CA ALA A 199 23.29 15.45 6.42
C ALA A 199 22.56 15.52 7.77
N TRP A 200 21.26 15.85 7.77
CA TRP A 200 20.55 16.18 9.01
C TRP A 200 19.41 15.26 9.38
N LEU A 201 18.90 14.47 8.43
CA LEU A 201 17.77 13.58 8.67
C LEU A 201 18.16 12.09 8.61
N LEU A 202 19.27 11.75 7.93
CA LEU A 202 19.72 10.37 7.76
C LEU A 202 21.05 10.10 8.50
N ASP A 203 22.03 9.50 7.82
CA ASP A 203 23.28 9.00 8.41
C ASP A 203 24.38 10.06 8.64
N GLY A 204 24.12 11.33 8.32
CA GLY A 204 25.05 12.44 8.58
C GLY A 204 25.75 12.98 7.32
N PRO A 205 26.51 14.08 7.43
CA PRO A 205 27.07 14.81 6.27
C PRO A 205 28.12 14.04 5.47
N ASP A 206 28.73 13.01 6.06
CA ASP A 206 29.74 12.15 5.41
C ASP A 206 29.13 10.87 4.81
N ALA A 207 27.81 10.68 4.90
CA ALA A 207 27.14 9.49 4.39
C ALA A 207 26.93 9.54 2.88
N GLU A 208 27.03 8.39 2.22
CA GLU A 208 26.84 8.23 0.79
C GLU A 208 25.84 7.09 0.50
N TYR A 209 24.88 7.36 -0.38
CA TYR A 209 23.94 6.36 -0.87
C TYR A 209 24.06 6.23 -2.38
N THR A 210 24.14 5.01 -2.89
CA THR A 210 24.10 4.74 -4.33
C THR A 210 22.68 4.34 -4.74
N VAL A 211 22.00 5.19 -5.50
CA VAL A 211 20.68 4.91 -6.08
C VAL A 211 20.86 4.57 -7.57
N SER A 212 20.66 3.31 -7.93
CA SER A 212 20.80 2.85 -9.32
C SER A 212 19.48 2.98 -10.09
N LEU A 213 19.53 3.68 -11.22
CA LEU A 213 18.42 3.80 -12.17
C LEU A 213 18.83 3.20 -13.53
N PRO A 214 17.86 2.76 -14.36
CA PRO A 214 18.15 2.30 -15.70
C PRO A 214 18.83 3.38 -16.54
N THR A 215 19.86 2.98 -17.28
CA THR A 215 20.56 3.85 -18.24
C THR A 215 19.71 4.13 -19.49
N PRO A 216 20.05 5.14 -20.31
CA PRO A 216 19.31 5.43 -21.54
C PRO A 216 19.23 4.20 -22.46
N GLY A 217 18.01 3.78 -22.79
CA GLY A 217 17.74 2.59 -23.62
C GLY A 217 17.38 1.33 -22.83
N GLU A 218 17.64 1.30 -21.53
CA GLU A 218 17.22 0.18 -20.68
C GLU A 218 15.73 0.25 -20.32
N PRO A 219 15.04 -0.91 -20.26
CA PRO A 219 13.63 -0.95 -19.96
C PRO A 219 13.35 -0.64 -18.49
N LYS A 220 12.29 0.13 -18.23
CA LYS A 220 11.79 0.44 -16.88
C LYS A 220 10.85 -0.67 -16.44
N ARG A 221 11.29 -1.52 -15.53
CA ARG A 221 10.62 -2.77 -15.16
C ARG A 221 10.40 -2.92 -13.67
N ALA A 222 10.78 -1.94 -12.84
CA ALA A 222 10.65 -2.04 -11.39
C ALA A 222 9.22 -2.34 -10.92
N ILE A 223 8.18 -1.93 -11.66
CA ILE A 223 6.79 -2.30 -11.36
C ILE A 223 6.56 -3.82 -11.28
N LEU A 224 7.30 -4.61 -12.05
CA LEU A 224 7.23 -6.08 -12.03
C LEU A 224 7.86 -6.69 -10.78
N ASP A 225 8.72 -5.93 -10.08
CA ASP A 225 9.30 -6.33 -8.80
C ASP A 225 8.35 -6.03 -7.62
N SER A 226 7.28 -5.24 -7.83
CA SER A 226 6.33 -4.91 -6.77
C SER A 226 5.49 -6.12 -6.35
N TYR A 227 5.02 -6.09 -5.11
CA TYR A 227 4.36 -7.19 -4.46
C TYR A 227 2.85 -6.95 -4.36
N PRO A 228 2.00 -7.71 -5.06
CA PRO A 228 0.56 -7.60 -4.89
C PRO A 228 0.14 -8.26 -3.57
N LYS A 229 -0.85 -7.66 -2.91
CA LYS A 229 -1.55 -8.26 -1.78
C LYS A 229 -2.75 -9.04 -2.27
N GLU A 230 -2.83 -10.33 -2.00
CA GLU A 230 -4.04 -11.14 -2.29
C GLU A 230 -5.06 -10.98 -1.16
N HIS A 231 -4.57 -10.86 0.07
CA HIS A 231 -5.39 -10.75 1.27
C HIS A 231 -5.37 -9.30 1.79
N SER A 232 -6.49 -8.79 2.32
CA SER A 232 -6.49 -7.47 2.97
C SER A 232 -5.85 -7.63 4.35
N ALA A 233 -4.52 -7.66 4.40
CA ALA A 233 -3.73 -7.85 5.60
C ALA A 233 -2.38 -7.11 5.46
N GLU A 234 -1.68 -6.85 6.57
CA GLU A 234 -0.27 -6.49 6.59
C GLU A 234 0.57 -7.51 5.76
N TYR A 235 1.62 -7.04 5.07
CA TYR A 235 2.26 -7.84 4.02
C TYR A 235 2.98 -9.09 4.56
N GLN A 236 3.60 -8.98 5.74
CA GLN A 236 4.30 -10.07 6.43
C GLN A 236 3.31 -11.15 6.90
N ALA A 237 2.01 -10.83 6.98
CA ALA A 237 0.97 -11.81 7.26
C ALA A 237 0.51 -12.60 6.01
N GLN A 238 0.72 -12.10 4.79
CA GLN A 238 0.28 -12.77 3.55
C GLN A 238 0.73 -14.24 3.45
N PRO A 239 2.04 -14.58 3.60
CA PRO A 239 2.48 -15.98 3.55
C PRO A 239 1.91 -16.83 4.69
N MET A 240 1.58 -16.23 5.83
CA MET A 240 1.02 -16.94 6.97
C MET A 240 -0.45 -17.27 6.77
N ILE A 241 -1.21 -16.41 6.08
CA ILE A 241 -2.59 -16.70 5.63
C ILE A 241 -2.58 -17.89 4.66
N ASP A 242 -1.72 -17.84 3.64
CA ASP A 242 -1.59 -18.92 2.65
C ASP A 242 -1.16 -20.25 3.29
N LEU A 243 -0.25 -20.18 4.27
CA LEU A 243 0.20 -21.33 5.05
C LEU A 243 -0.93 -21.88 5.92
N ALA A 244 -1.72 -21.03 6.57
CA ALA A 244 -2.87 -21.45 7.37
C ALA A 244 -3.89 -22.23 6.53
N PHE A 245 -4.23 -21.75 5.32
CA PHE A 245 -5.14 -22.47 4.41
C PHE A 245 -4.61 -23.86 4.07
N ARG A 246 -3.31 -23.98 3.77
CA ARG A 246 -2.68 -25.26 3.46
C ARG A 246 -2.58 -26.21 4.65
N MET A 247 -2.40 -25.67 5.86
CA MET A 247 -2.30 -26.48 7.08
C MET A 247 -3.66 -26.91 7.60
N ARG A 248 -4.73 -26.15 7.33
CA ARG A 248 -6.12 -26.48 7.68
C ARG A 248 -6.49 -27.90 7.24
N ASP A 249 -6.15 -28.27 6.01
CA ASP A 249 -6.49 -29.59 5.45
C ASP A 249 -5.76 -30.76 6.14
N LYS A 250 -4.75 -30.47 6.98
CA LYS A 250 -4.00 -31.46 7.76
C LYS A 250 -4.57 -31.66 9.17
N ILE A 251 -5.56 -30.86 9.59
CA ILE A 251 -6.14 -30.89 10.94
C ILE A 251 -7.59 -31.37 10.86
N ALA A 252 -7.88 -32.50 11.48
CA ALA A 252 -9.24 -33.04 11.50
C ALA A 252 -10.20 -32.20 12.35
N ASN A 253 -9.72 -31.69 13.50
CA ASN A 253 -10.51 -30.92 14.44
C ASN A 253 -9.63 -29.88 15.15
N LEU A 254 -9.96 -28.59 14.99
CA LEU A 254 -9.22 -27.49 15.57
C LEU A 254 -9.34 -27.41 17.10
N ALA A 255 -10.39 -28.01 17.69
CA ALA A 255 -10.52 -28.08 19.14
C ALA A 255 -9.40 -28.91 19.80
N ASP A 256 -8.79 -29.82 19.05
CA ASP A 256 -7.71 -30.69 19.51
C ASP A 256 -6.32 -30.01 19.41
N VAL A 257 -6.25 -28.75 18.95
CA VAL A 257 -4.99 -27.99 18.96
C VAL A 257 -4.63 -27.61 20.39
N ALA A 258 -3.43 -27.97 20.84
CA ALA A 258 -2.89 -27.60 22.15
C ALA A 258 -2.15 -26.26 22.09
N SER A 259 -1.27 -26.06 21.11
CA SER A 259 -0.50 -24.83 20.90
C SER A 259 -0.09 -24.65 19.44
N ILE A 260 0.18 -23.41 19.05
CA ILE A 260 0.71 -23.05 17.73
C ILE A 260 1.89 -22.10 17.92
N THR A 261 3.04 -22.44 17.35
CA THR A 261 4.22 -21.56 17.34
C THR A 261 4.55 -21.17 15.90
N ILE A 262 4.63 -19.87 15.65
CA ILE A 262 5.02 -19.29 14.35
C ILE A 262 6.45 -18.76 14.46
N HIS A 263 7.40 -19.45 13.83
CA HIS A 263 8.80 -19.08 13.73
C HIS A 263 9.01 -18.14 12.54
N THR A 264 9.51 -16.93 12.78
CA THR A 264 9.59 -15.86 11.78
C THR A 264 10.72 -14.87 12.11
N SER A 265 10.99 -13.94 11.19
CA SER A 265 11.94 -12.83 11.41
C SER A 265 11.58 -11.97 12.64
N HIS A 266 12.58 -11.25 13.16
CA HIS A 266 12.44 -10.30 14.26
C HIS A 266 11.42 -9.24 13.93
N HIS A 267 11.45 -8.71 12.70
CA HIS A 267 10.51 -7.70 12.25
C HIS A 267 9.07 -8.19 12.41
N THR A 268 8.73 -9.36 11.85
CA THR A 268 7.38 -9.92 11.94
C THR A 268 7.01 -10.20 13.40
N HIS A 269 7.92 -10.81 14.17
CA HIS A 269 7.71 -11.12 15.60
C HIS A 269 7.44 -9.88 16.44
N ALA A 270 8.23 -8.82 16.28
CA ALA A 270 8.19 -7.61 17.09
C ALA A 270 7.18 -6.56 16.60
N VAL A 271 6.76 -6.60 15.32
CA VAL A 271 5.86 -5.60 14.73
C VAL A 271 4.43 -6.09 14.65
N ILE A 272 4.18 -7.32 14.18
CA ILE A 272 2.81 -7.88 14.03
C ILE A 272 2.56 -9.13 14.89
N GLY A 273 3.60 -9.76 15.42
CA GLY A 273 3.52 -10.93 16.29
C GLY A 273 3.37 -10.61 17.79
N SER A 274 3.49 -11.68 18.59
CA SER A 274 3.45 -11.66 20.06
C SER A 274 4.58 -10.86 20.68
N GLY A 275 5.72 -10.72 19.99
CA GLY A 275 6.88 -9.95 20.45
C GLY A 275 6.66 -8.44 20.49
N ALA A 276 5.56 -7.96 19.90
CA ALA A 276 5.14 -6.56 20.03
C ALA A 276 4.76 -6.18 21.47
N ASN A 277 4.45 -7.16 22.34
CA ASN A 277 3.98 -6.97 23.71
C ASN A 277 2.77 -6.01 23.80
N ASP A 278 1.88 -6.12 22.82
CA ASP A 278 0.68 -5.32 22.64
C ASP A 278 -0.56 -6.20 22.95
N PRO A 279 -1.19 -6.05 24.13
CA PRO A 279 -2.35 -6.84 24.53
C PRO A 279 -3.51 -6.74 23.53
N GLU A 280 -3.68 -5.60 22.87
CA GLU A 280 -4.73 -5.35 21.89
C GLU A 280 -4.65 -6.30 20.69
N LYS A 281 -3.50 -6.94 20.45
CA LYS A 281 -3.34 -8.00 19.43
C LYS A 281 -3.93 -9.35 19.83
N TYR A 282 -4.47 -9.47 21.03
CA TYR A 282 -5.22 -10.62 21.53
C TYR A 282 -6.62 -10.22 22.01
N ASP A 283 -7.06 -9.00 21.69
CA ASP A 283 -8.31 -8.42 22.15
C ASP A 283 -9.38 -8.47 21.03
N PRO A 284 -10.50 -9.19 21.22
CA PRO A 284 -11.59 -9.23 20.25
C PRO A 284 -12.30 -7.88 20.03
N ASP A 285 -12.13 -6.92 20.95
CA ASP A 285 -12.65 -5.54 20.84
C ASP A 285 -11.70 -4.59 20.09
N ALA A 286 -10.53 -5.07 19.66
CA ALA A 286 -9.55 -4.26 18.96
C ALA A 286 -10.08 -3.74 17.61
N SER A 287 -9.55 -2.58 17.20
CA SER A 287 -9.89 -1.99 15.90
C SER A 287 -9.51 -2.90 14.73
N ARG A 288 -10.18 -2.74 13.58
CA ARG A 288 -9.77 -3.40 12.32
C ARG A 288 -8.28 -3.17 12.04
N GLU A 289 -7.81 -1.94 12.23
CA GLU A 289 -6.43 -1.54 11.97
C GLU A 289 -5.44 -2.29 12.89
N THR A 290 -5.84 -2.59 14.12
CA THR A 290 -5.07 -3.45 15.05
C THR A 290 -5.10 -4.92 14.63
N LEU A 291 -6.29 -5.46 14.30
CA LEU A 291 -6.44 -6.87 13.91
C LEU A 291 -5.73 -7.19 12.58
N ASP A 292 -5.70 -6.24 11.64
CA ASP A 292 -4.91 -6.27 10.40
C ASP A 292 -3.38 -6.37 10.66
N HIS A 293 -2.93 -6.04 11.88
CA HIS A 293 -1.53 -6.12 12.32
C HIS A 293 -1.35 -7.09 13.51
N SER A 294 -2.26 -8.05 13.67
CA SER A 294 -2.16 -9.15 14.65
C SER A 294 -1.97 -10.48 13.93
N LEU A 295 -0.73 -10.93 13.81
CA LEU A 295 -0.42 -12.23 13.21
C LEU A 295 -1.13 -13.40 13.90
N PRO A 296 -1.23 -13.44 15.25
CA PRO A 296 -1.99 -14.48 15.93
C PRO A 296 -3.47 -14.52 15.53
N TYR A 297 -4.12 -13.36 15.44
CA TYR A 297 -5.51 -13.26 14.99
C TYR A 297 -5.67 -13.74 13.55
N ILE A 298 -4.83 -13.20 12.67
CA ILE A 298 -4.85 -13.48 11.25
C ILE A 298 -4.68 -14.98 10.99
N PHE A 299 -3.71 -15.61 11.65
CA PHE A 299 -3.48 -17.03 11.49
C PHE A 299 -4.65 -17.87 12.03
N ALA A 300 -5.23 -17.50 13.19
CA ALA A 300 -6.39 -18.21 13.74
C ALA A 300 -7.58 -18.20 12.78
N VAL A 301 -7.98 -17.01 12.32
CA VAL A 301 -9.15 -16.84 11.44
C VAL A 301 -8.92 -17.51 10.08
N ALA A 302 -7.73 -17.37 9.50
CA ALA A 302 -7.38 -18.03 8.25
C ALA A 302 -7.39 -19.56 8.37
N LEU A 303 -6.90 -20.10 9.49
CA LEU A 303 -6.87 -21.54 9.75
C LEU A 303 -8.29 -22.10 9.96
N GLU A 304 -9.17 -21.38 10.64
CA GLU A 304 -10.56 -21.79 10.86
C GLU A 304 -11.38 -21.75 9.56
N ASP A 305 -11.38 -20.59 8.90
CA ASP A 305 -12.31 -20.32 7.81
C ASP A 305 -11.82 -20.88 6.47
N GLY A 306 -10.51 -21.06 6.29
CA GLY A 306 -9.92 -21.45 5.00
C GLY A 306 -10.06 -20.37 3.91
N ILE A 307 -10.46 -19.15 4.28
CA ILE A 307 -10.62 -17.99 3.41
C ILE A 307 -10.31 -16.71 4.20
N TRP A 308 -9.85 -15.66 3.52
CA TRP A 308 -9.65 -14.33 4.09
C TRP A 308 -10.47 -13.29 3.33
N ARG A 309 -11.27 -12.50 4.06
CA ARG A 309 -12.22 -11.54 3.49
C ARG A 309 -12.07 -10.18 4.14
N HIS A 310 -11.84 -9.15 3.32
CA HIS A 310 -11.62 -7.78 3.79
C HIS A 310 -12.79 -7.19 4.60
N ASP A 311 -14.01 -7.68 4.34
CA ASP A 311 -15.29 -7.21 4.88
C ASP A 311 -15.84 -8.10 6.00
N ALA A 312 -15.52 -9.40 6.00
CA ALA A 312 -16.08 -10.36 6.94
C ALA A 312 -15.08 -10.84 8.01
N SER A 313 -13.80 -10.97 7.67
CA SER A 313 -12.78 -11.53 8.57
C SER A 313 -12.49 -10.65 9.77
N TYR A 314 -12.86 -9.36 9.75
CA TYR A 314 -12.60 -8.39 10.82
C TYR A 314 -13.87 -7.96 11.58
N THR A 315 -15.02 -8.56 11.29
CA THR A 315 -16.29 -8.16 11.93
C THR A 315 -16.25 -8.47 13.43
N PRO A 316 -16.89 -7.65 14.29
CA PRO A 316 -17.01 -7.95 15.71
C PRO A 316 -17.57 -9.35 15.93
N GLU A 317 -18.61 -9.74 15.19
CA GLU A 317 -19.24 -11.06 15.29
C GLU A 317 -18.26 -12.20 14.98
N ARG A 318 -17.36 -12.00 14.01
CA ARG A 318 -16.32 -12.98 13.68
C ARG A 318 -15.22 -13.06 14.73
N ALA A 319 -14.76 -11.92 15.23
CA ALA A 319 -13.70 -11.84 16.24
C ALA A 319 -14.13 -12.39 17.60
N HIS A 320 -15.43 -12.28 17.93
CA HIS A 320 -16.01 -12.71 19.20
C HIS A 320 -16.42 -14.18 19.28
N ARG A 321 -16.17 -14.97 18.23
CA ARG A 321 -16.44 -16.41 18.25
C ARG A 321 -15.62 -17.08 19.38
N PRO A 322 -16.26 -17.81 20.33
CA PRO A 322 -15.55 -18.42 21.46
C PRO A 322 -14.42 -19.35 21.05
N GLU A 323 -14.63 -20.14 19.98
CA GLU A 323 -13.65 -21.05 19.40
C GLU A 323 -12.42 -20.31 18.85
N THR A 324 -12.64 -19.17 18.19
CA THR A 324 -11.58 -18.32 17.65
C THR A 324 -10.74 -17.72 18.76
N ILE A 325 -11.37 -17.17 19.80
CA ILE A 325 -10.65 -16.62 20.96
C ILE A 325 -9.82 -17.72 21.63
N ALA A 326 -10.37 -18.92 21.76
CA ALA A 326 -9.67 -20.05 22.35
C ALA A 326 -8.45 -20.49 21.50
N LEU A 327 -8.58 -20.54 20.17
CA LEU A 327 -7.48 -20.86 19.26
C LEU A 327 -6.44 -19.74 19.20
N TRP A 328 -6.87 -18.50 19.06
CA TRP A 328 -6.04 -17.29 18.99
C TRP A 328 -5.10 -17.18 20.19
N ARG A 329 -5.61 -17.45 21.40
CA ARG A 329 -4.80 -17.46 22.64
C ARG A 329 -3.75 -18.57 22.71
N LYS A 330 -3.83 -19.59 21.85
CA LYS A 330 -2.83 -20.67 21.75
C LYS A 330 -1.72 -20.35 20.75
N ILE A 331 -1.83 -19.25 20.00
CA ILE A 331 -0.86 -18.86 18.98
C ILE A 331 0.16 -17.90 19.56
N VAL A 332 1.43 -18.27 19.46
CA VAL A 332 2.57 -17.42 19.77
C VAL A 332 3.51 -17.34 18.58
N THR A 333 4.17 -16.19 18.42
CA THR A 333 5.26 -16.02 17.45
C THR A 333 6.61 -16.10 18.17
N ALA A 334 7.62 -16.64 17.50
CA ALA A 334 9.00 -16.71 17.99
C ALA A 334 9.97 -16.20 16.91
N HIS A 335 11.02 -15.50 17.36
CA HIS A 335 12.16 -15.15 16.53
C HIS A 335 12.92 -16.40 16.08
N ASP A 336 13.38 -16.41 14.84
CA ASP A 336 14.20 -17.47 14.25
C ASP A 336 15.28 -16.84 13.36
N ASP A 337 16.55 -17.14 13.68
CA ASP A 337 17.72 -16.52 13.07
C ASP A 337 17.80 -16.76 11.55
N GLU A 338 17.33 -17.90 11.05
CA GLU A 338 17.35 -18.18 9.61
C GLU A 338 16.28 -17.36 8.89
N TRP A 339 15.09 -17.20 9.47
CA TRP A 339 14.06 -16.33 8.91
C TRP A 339 14.45 -14.85 8.97
N GLU A 340 15.18 -14.43 10.01
CA GLU A 340 15.77 -13.10 10.11
C GLU A 340 16.79 -12.85 8.99
N ARG A 341 17.75 -13.78 8.82
CA ARG A 341 18.77 -13.69 7.76
C ARG A 341 18.12 -13.55 6.38
N ARG A 342 17.10 -14.35 6.10
CA ARG A 342 16.36 -14.29 4.83
C ARG A 342 15.54 -13.01 4.68
N TYR A 343 14.97 -12.47 5.75
CA TYR A 343 14.19 -11.24 5.69
C TYR A 343 15.01 -10.03 5.23
N TYR A 344 16.26 -9.92 5.73
CA TYR A 344 17.20 -8.86 5.39
C TYR A 344 18.10 -9.16 4.20
N SER A 345 17.92 -10.32 3.53
CA SER A 345 18.72 -10.62 2.35
C SER A 345 18.45 -9.61 1.24
N MET A 346 19.53 -9.06 0.69
CA MET A 346 19.50 -8.22 -0.51
C MET A 346 19.44 -9.08 -1.79
N ASP A 347 19.70 -10.38 -1.68
CA ASP A 347 19.45 -11.35 -2.74
C ASP A 347 17.96 -11.74 -2.75
N LEU A 348 17.26 -11.31 -3.81
CA LEU A 348 15.83 -11.56 -3.99
C LEU A 348 15.48 -13.07 -4.04
N THR A 349 16.44 -13.94 -4.37
CA THR A 349 16.21 -15.40 -4.40
C THR A 349 16.22 -16.03 -3.01
N GLU A 350 16.90 -15.41 -2.05
CA GLU A 350 16.91 -15.85 -0.65
C GLU A 350 15.85 -15.15 0.19
N LYS A 351 15.43 -13.95 -0.25
CA LYS A 351 14.52 -13.08 0.47
C LYS A 351 13.22 -13.79 0.83
N ALA A 352 12.83 -13.66 2.09
CA ALA A 352 11.61 -14.27 2.61
C ALA A 352 10.87 -13.34 3.56
N PHE A 353 9.54 -13.40 3.52
CA PHE A 353 8.66 -12.63 4.40
C PHE A 353 7.79 -13.53 5.29
N GLY A 354 7.84 -14.84 5.06
CA GLY A 354 7.08 -15.81 5.81
C GLY A 354 7.87 -16.46 6.94
N GLY A 355 7.62 -17.75 7.15
CA GLY A 355 7.98 -18.43 8.39
C GLY A 355 7.66 -19.92 8.36
N ARG A 356 7.93 -20.56 9.49
CA ARG A 356 7.58 -21.96 9.77
C ARG A 356 6.56 -21.99 10.90
N VAL A 357 5.53 -22.83 10.76
CA VAL A 357 4.51 -23.00 11.78
C VAL A 357 4.54 -24.43 12.28
N ASP A 358 4.56 -24.57 13.61
CA ASP A 358 4.41 -25.83 14.33
C ASP A 358 3.09 -25.83 15.09
N ILE A 359 2.20 -26.75 14.74
CA ILE A 359 0.92 -26.95 15.42
C ILE A 359 1.03 -28.23 16.27
N THR A 360 0.99 -28.08 17.58
CA THR A 360 1.01 -29.20 18.52
C THR A 360 -0.43 -29.58 18.87
N MET A 361 -0.80 -30.83 18.64
CA MET A 361 -2.10 -31.40 18.95
C MET A 361 -2.14 -31.88 20.42
N ALA A 362 -3.34 -32.08 20.96
CA ALA A 362 -3.57 -32.49 22.35
C ALA A 362 -3.00 -33.88 22.69
N ASP A 363 -2.82 -34.74 21.69
CA ASP A 363 -2.17 -36.05 21.82
C ASP A 363 -0.63 -35.98 21.72
N GLY A 364 -0.08 -34.79 21.52
CA GLY A 364 1.36 -34.54 21.36
C GLY A 364 1.88 -34.65 19.92
N ALA A 365 1.04 -34.99 18.93
CA ALA A 365 1.44 -34.96 17.53
C ALA A 365 1.76 -33.52 17.09
N VAL A 366 2.75 -33.37 16.21
CA VAL A 366 3.17 -32.06 15.68
C VAL A 366 3.00 -32.03 14.17
N ILE A 367 2.27 -31.02 13.69
CA ILE A 367 2.12 -30.73 12.26
C ILE A 367 2.96 -29.49 11.97
N SER A 368 4.01 -29.68 11.16
CA SER A 368 4.92 -28.61 10.76
C SER A 368 4.84 -28.33 9.27
N ASP A 369 4.83 -27.07 8.88
CA ASP A 369 4.98 -26.63 7.49
C ASP A 369 5.57 -25.21 7.46
N ALA A 370 6.09 -24.79 6.31
CA ALA A 370 6.72 -23.49 6.13
C ALA A 370 6.29 -22.86 4.79
N LEU A 371 6.32 -21.54 4.75
CA LEU A 371 6.18 -20.78 3.51
C LEU A 371 7.10 -19.59 3.55
N ALA A 372 7.99 -19.46 2.57
CA ALA A 372 8.91 -18.33 2.50
C ALA A 372 8.21 -17.04 2.07
N MET A 373 7.18 -17.16 1.22
CA MET A 373 6.66 -16.03 0.49
C MET A 373 5.21 -16.28 0.07
N ALA A 374 4.41 -15.21 0.04
CA ALA A 374 3.01 -15.29 -0.32
C ALA A 374 2.83 -15.87 -1.73
N ASN A 375 1.72 -16.58 -1.95
CA ASN A 375 1.39 -17.19 -3.22
C ASN A 375 1.42 -16.15 -4.35
N ALA A 376 0.76 -15.02 -4.13
CA ALA A 376 0.58 -13.95 -5.12
C ALA A 376 1.84 -13.15 -5.45
N HIS A 377 2.90 -13.22 -4.64
CA HIS A 377 4.15 -12.49 -4.88
C HIS A 377 4.78 -12.92 -6.23
N PRO A 378 5.48 -12.03 -6.96
CA PRO A 378 6.20 -12.35 -8.20
C PRO A 378 7.03 -13.65 -8.22
N LEU A 379 7.66 -14.03 -7.09
CA LEU A 379 8.47 -15.26 -6.98
C LEU A 379 7.70 -16.41 -6.30
N GLY A 380 6.39 -16.24 -6.09
CA GLY A 380 5.56 -17.08 -5.23
C GLY A 380 5.11 -18.35 -5.96
N ALA A 381 4.39 -19.22 -5.25
CA ALA A 381 3.89 -20.45 -5.86
C ALA A 381 2.78 -20.19 -6.90
N LYS A 382 2.04 -19.08 -6.77
CA LYS A 382 0.96 -18.68 -7.69
C LYS A 382 0.99 -17.16 -7.94
N PRO A 383 2.04 -16.63 -8.59
CA PRO A 383 2.19 -15.20 -8.80
C PRO A 383 0.97 -14.65 -9.52
N PHE A 384 0.42 -13.54 -9.03
CA PHE A 384 -0.78 -12.95 -9.62
C PHE A 384 -0.60 -12.67 -11.11
N GLN A 385 -1.54 -13.18 -11.91
CA GLN A 385 -1.67 -12.88 -13.33
C GLN A 385 -2.87 -11.97 -13.57
N ARG A 386 -3.04 -11.49 -14.80
CA ARG A 386 -4.16 -10.60 -15.18
C ARG A 386 -5.54 -11.10 -14.69
N PRO A 387 -5.92 -12.39 -14.83
CA PRO A 387 -7.19 -12.87 -14.30
C PRO A 387 -7.35 -12.72 -12.78
N ASP A 388 -6.25 -12.78 -12.02
CA ASP A 388 -6.27 -12.60 -10.56
C ASP A 388 -6.54 -11.15 -10.18
N TYR A 389 -5.93 -10.20 -10.88
CA TYR A 389 -6.22 -8.78 -10.70
C TYR A 389 -7.68 -8.45 -11.06
N ILE A 390 -8.20 -9.00 -12.15
CA ILE A 390 -9.61 -8.81 -12.56
C ILE A 390 -10.55 -9.38 -11.50
N ARG A 391 -10.33 -10.64 -11.06
CA ARG A 391 -11.14 -11.28 -10.03
C ARG A 391 -11.12 -10.48 -8.73
N LYS A 392 -9.96 -9.99 -8.31
CA LYS A 392 -9.81 -9.14 -7.13
C LYS A 392 -10.59 -7.83 -7.29
N PHE A 393 -10.46 -7.15 -8.42
CA PHE A 393 -11.23 -5.93 -8.70
C PHE A 393 -12.73 -6.19 -8.61
N GLN A 394 -13.25 -7.21 -9.31
CA GLN A 394 -14.66 -7.56 -9.31
C GLN A 394 -15.16 -7.88 -7.88
N THR A 395 -14.37 -8.63 -7.11
CA THR A 395 -14.69 -8.97 -5.71
C THR A 395 -14.80 -7.71 -4.84
N LEU A 396 -13.89 -6.74 -5.00
CA LEU A 396 -13.90 -5.49 -4.24
C LEU A 396 -14.96 -4.50 -4.73
N ALA A 397 -15.40 -4.62 -5.98
CA ALA A 397 -16.36 -3.74 -6.61
C ALA A 397 -17.81 -4.22 -6.47
N ALA A 398 -18.04 -5.52 -6.26
CA ALA A 398 -19.34 -6.19 -6.33
C ALA A 398 -20.48 -5.46 -5.58
N ASP A 399 -20.24 -5.00 -4.35
CA ASP A 399 -21.29 -4.35 -3.56
C ASP A 399 -21.55 -2.89 -3.95
N SER A 400 -20.63 -2.29 -4.70
CA SER A 400 -20.64 -0.85 -5.03
C SER A 400 -20.87 -0.55 -6.52
N MET A 401 -20.53 -1.46 -7.42
CA MET A 401 -20.57 -1.25 -8.87
C MET A 401 -21.40 -2.33 -9.54
N SER A 402 -22.25 -1.94 -10.49
CA SER A 402 -22.91 -2.88 -11.40
C SER A 402 -21.91 -3.61 -12.28
N ASP A 403 -22.29 -4.79 -12.77
CA ASP A 403 -21.45 -5.58 -13.68
C ASP A 403 -21.15 -4.79 -14.96
N THR A 404 -22.06 -3.91 -15.39
CA THR A 404 -21.87 -2.99 -16.50
C THR A 404 -20.78 -1.96 -16.19
N ALA A 405 -20.88 -1.24 -15.08
CA ALA A 405 -19.86 -0.26 -14.68
C ALA A 405 -18.48 -0.91 -14.44
N GLN A 406 -18.46 -2.14 -13.90
CA GLN A 406 -17.23 -2.92 -13.76
C GLN A 406 -16.63 -3.27 -15.12
N GLY A 407 -17.44 -3.73 -16.07
CA GLY A 407 -17.03 -4.04 -17.44
C GLY A 407 -16.47 -2.83 -18.18
N GLU A 408 -17.18 -1.71 -18.16
CA GLU A 408 -16.75 -0.46 -18.81
C GLU A 408 -15.39 0.03 -18.28
N PHE A 409 -15.19 -0.02 -16.97
CA PHE A 409 -13.90 0.35 -16.38
C PHE A 409 -12.78 -0.62 -16.75
N LEU A 410 -13.05 -1.94 -16.74
CA LEU A 410 -12.07 -2.94 -17.13
C LEU A 410 -11.68 -2.79 -18.61
N ASP A 411 -12.64 -2.57 -19.50
CA ASP A 411 -12.41 -2.31 -20.92
C ASP A 411 -11.55 -1.04 -21.11
N ALA A 412 -11.82 0.01 -20.36
CA ALA A 412 -11.04 1.24 -20.39
C ALA A 412 -9.59 1.02 -19.92
N VAL A 413 -9.38 0.19 -18.89
CA VAL A 413 -8.04 -0.17 -18.40
C VAL A 413 -7.29 -1.06 -19.39
N GLU A 414 -7.97 -2.00 -20.06
CA GLU A 414 -7.34 -2.89 -21.05
C GLU A 414 -6.92 -2.14 -22.31
N ALA A 415 -7.74 -1.21 -22.76
CA ALA A 415 -7.44 -0.33 -23.88
C ALA A 415 -6.76 0.98 -23.44
N MET A 416 -6.17 1.05 -22.24
CA MET A 416 -5.76 2.31 -21.61
C MET A 416 -4.91 3.21 -22.52
N SER A 417 -3.98 2.66 -23.30
CA SER A 417 -3.14 3.45 -24.23
C SER A 417 -3.93 4.22 -25.28
N GLU A 418 -5.15 3.78 -25.59
CA GLU A 418 -6.03 4.31 -26.65
C GLU A 418 -7.23 5.07 -26.09
N ARG A 419 -7.43 5.06 -24.76
CA ARG A 419 -8.57 5.71 -24.09
C ARG A 419 -8.19 7.06 -23.50
N ALA A 420 -9.18 7.92 -23.34
CA ALA A 420 -8.98 9.20 -22.66
C ALA A 420 -8.78 8.94 -21.16
N PRO A 421 -7.85 9.62 -20.48
CA PRO A 421 -7.63 9.45 -19.04
C PRO A 421 -8.87 9.60 -18.17
N ILE A 422 -9.84 10.40 -18.60
CA ILE A 422 -11.08 10.63 -17.86
C ILE A 422 -11.95 9.38 -17.77
N GLU A 423 -11.78 8.44 -18.70
CA GLU A 423 -12.47 7.14 -18.72
C GLU A 423 -11.88 6.16 -17.71
N LEU A 424 -10.65 6.40 -17.22
CA LEU A 424 -10.00 5.62 -16.16
C LEU A 424 -10.52 6.03 -14.78
N ASN A 425 -11.84 6.18 -14.64
CA ASN A 425 -12.52 6.56 -13.42
C ASN A 425 -13.55 5.49 -13.06
N PRO A 426 -13.34 4.68 -12.01
CA PRO A 426 -14.36 3.74 -11.58
C PRO A 426 -15.55 4.52 -11.00
N VAL A 427 -16.75 4.28 -11.53
CA VAL A 427 -18.00 4.91 -11.06
C VAL A 427 -18.77 3.93 -10.19
N VAL A 428 -19.15 4.36 -8.98
CA VAL A 428 -19.97 3.59 -8.05
C VAL A 428 -21.43 3.97 -8.31
N ASP A 429 -22.23 3.02 -8.77
CA ASP A 429 -23.62 3.22 -9.20
C ASP A 429 -24.64 2.45 -8.35
N ARG A 430 -24.18 1.67 -7.37
CA ARG A 430 -25.04 0.96 -6.39
C ARG A 430 -25.17 1.66 -5.04
N VAL A 431 -24.34 2.66 -4.78
CA VAL A 431 -24.33 3.42 -3.53
C VAL A 431 -24.25 4.91 -3.85
N ASP A 432 -25.14 5.71 -3.24
CA ASP A 432 -25.03 7.16 -3.36
C ASP A 432 -23.85 7.68 -2.53
N LEU A 433 -22.78 8.04 -3.24
CA LEU A 433 -21.56 8.60 -2.67
C LEU A 433 -21.55 10.13 -2.65
N ALA A 434 -22.48 10.78 -3.36
CA ALA A 434 -22.55 12.22 -3.48
C ALA A 434 -23.21 12.86 -2.25
N THR A 435 -24.18 12.16 -1.64
CA THR A 435 -24.85 12.58 -0.39
C THR A 435 -24.23 12.00 0.87
N GLY A 436 -23.15 11.22 0.73
CA GLY A 436 -22.45 10.57 1.85
C GLY A 436 -21.70 11.60 2.67
N GLU A 437 -22.40 12.49 3.37
CA GLU A 437 -21.83 13.45 4.29
C GLU A 437 -21.65 12.81 5.67
N ASN A 438 -20.55 13.09 6.35
CA ASN A 438 -20.37 12.70 7.75
C ASN A 438 -21.19 13.59 8.72
N GLY A 439 -21.98 14.55 8.19
CA GLY A 439 -22.77 15.53 8.93
C GLY A 439 -21.95 16.58 9.69
N LYS A 440 -20.64 16.67 9.46
CA LYS A 440 -19.72 17.59 10.14
C LYS A 440 -19.12 18.59 9.17
N GLN A 441 -19.15 19.87 9.56
CA GLN A 441 -18.63 20.95 8.76
C GLN A 441 -17.10 21.09 8.91
N GLY A 442 -16.39 21.14 7.78
CA GLY A 442 -14.98 21.53 7.70
C GLY A 442 -14.81 23.04 7.46
N ILE A 443 -13.59 23.48 7.13
CA ILE A 443 -13.32 24.88 6.75
C ILE A 443 -13.48 25.16 5.24
N PHE A 444 -13.76 24.12 4.46
CA PHE A 444 -13.97 24.18 3.01
C PHE A 444 -15.45 24.03 2.67
#